data_AF-A0A662HND9-F1
#
_entry.id   AF-A0A662HND9-F1
#
_cell.length_a   1.000
_cell.length_b   1.000
_cell.length_c   1.000
_cell.angle_alpha   90.00
_cell.angle_beta   90.00
_cell.angle_gamma   90.00
#
_symmetry.space_group_name_H-M   'P 1'
#
loop_
_entity.id
_entity.type
_entity.pdbx_description
1 polymer ?
#
loop_
_entity_poly.entity_id
_entity_poly.type
_entity_poly.pdbx_seq_one_letter_code
_entity_poly.pdbx_strand_id
1 'polypeptide(L)'
;MSARRIEVEIPPVVVELDGALVYLPETKKYKRFDGATRYRVTCIVEYGGYRSRPFSLDVASKEELRQKLRVEIAKMQLAIISGYTMLFEKVG
;
A
#
# COMPACT_ATOMS: atom_id res chain seq x y z
N MET A 1 -13.45 -23.23 26.25
CA MET A 1 -12.65 -22.74 25.11
C MET A 1 -12.89 -21.24 24.96
N SER A 2 -11.84 -20.42 25.02
CA SER A 2 -11.97 -18.97 24.85
C SER A 2 -11.96 -18.63 23.36
N ALA A 3 -13.08 -18.16 22.82
CA ALA A 3 -13.13 -17.61 21.47
C ALA A 3 -12.23 -16.37 21.41
N ARG A 4 -11.15 -16.42 20.60
CA ARG A 4 -10.36 -15.22 20.31
C ARG A 4 -11.20 -14.33 19.40
N ARG A 5 -11.45 -13.08 19.81
CA ARG A 5 -12.04 -12.05 18.95
C ARG A 5 -11.12 -11.88 17.74
N ILE A 6 -11.60 -12.25 16.57
CA ILE A 6 -10.98 -11.89 15.30
C ILE A 6 -11.69 -10.61 14.85
N GLU A 7 -10.98 -9.48 14.85
CA GLU A 7 -11.46 -8.29 14.13
C GLU A 7 -11.29 -8.57 12.64
N VAL A 8 -12.42 -8.72 11.96
CA VAL A 8 -12.46 -8.87 10.50
C VAL A 8 -12.55 -7.45 9.93
N GLU A 9 -11.42 -6.89 9.51
CA GLU A 9 -11.41 -5.69 8.66
C GLU A 9 -11.69 -6.13 7.22
N ILE A 10 -12.80 -5.67 6.64
CA ILE A 10 -13.17 -5.96 5.26
C ILE A 10 -12.47 -4.90 4.39
N PRO A 11 -11.45 -5.26 3.59
CA PRO A 11 -10.86 -4.35 2.62
C PRO A 11 -11.90 -3.94 1.55
N PRO A 12 -11.69 -2.80 0.86
CA PRO A 12 -10.49 -1.98 0.84
C PRO A 12 -10.48 -0.89 1.93
N VAL A 13 -9.33 -0.74 2.60
CA VAL A 13 -9.04 0.48 3.37
C VAL A 13 -8.46 1.50 2.39
N VAL A 14 -9.01 2.71 2.40
CA VAL A 14 -8.47 3.84 1.63
C VAL A 14 -7.90 4.85 2.62
N VAL A 15 -6.65 5.26 2.42
CA VAL A 15 -5.98 6.27 3.24
C VAL A 15 -5.41 7.36 2.36
N GLU A 16 -5.41 8.59 2.86
CA GLU A 16 -4.71 9.71 2.22
C GLU A 16 -3.32 9.86 2.84
N LEU A 17 -2.28 9.92 2.01
CA LEU A 17 -0.90 10.12 2.43
C LEU A 17 -0.16 10.98 1.41
N ASP A 18 0.44 12.08 1.87
CA ASP A 18 1.26 12.99 1.07
C ASP A 18 0.57 13.44 -0.25
N GLY A 19 -0.75 13.69 -0.18
CA GLY A 19 -1.59 14.13 -1.30
C GLY A 19 -2.00 13.02 -2.28
N ALA A 20 -1.70 11.76 -1.97
CA ALA A 20 -2.10 10.59 -2.75
C ALA A 20 -3.17 9.76 -2.02
N LEU A 21 -4.10 9.17 -2.76
CA LEU A 21 -5.02 8.15 -2.25
C LEU A 21 -4.36 6.79 -2.36
N VAL A 22 -4.27 6.05 -1.25
CA VAL A 22 -3.71 4.71 -1.20
C VAL A 22 -4.80 3.71 -0.84
N TYR A 23 -5.05 2.79 -1.76
CA TYR A 23 -5.98 1.69 -1.57
C TYR A 23 -5.20 0.46 -1.10
N LEU A 24 -5.70 -0.18 -0.04
CA LEU A 24 -5.11 -1.39 0.55
C LEU A 24 -6.08 -2.57 0.38
N PRO A 25 -6.20 -3.16 -0.83
CA PRO A 25 -7.16 -4.22 -1.13
C PRO A 25 -6.90 -5.56 -0.42
N GLU A 26 -5.66 -5.85 -0.04
CA GLU A 26 -5.32 -7.11 0.65
C GLU A 26 -4.17 -6.88 1.65
N THR A 27 -4.32 -7.43 2.85
CA THR A 27 -3.24 -7.52 3.83
C THR A 27 -3.15 -8.93 4.38
N LYS A 28 -2.01 -9.60 4.17
CA LYS A 28 -1.76 -10.97 4.63
C LYS A 28 -0.66 -11.00 5.67
N LYS A 29 -1.01 -11.40 6.89
CA LYS A 29 -0.05 -11.69 7.96
C LYS A 29 0.63 -13.04 7.72
N TYR A 30 1.94 -13.12 7.90
CA TYR A 30 2.69 -14.37 7.81
C TYR A 30 3.87 -14.41 8.79
N LYS A 31 4.38 -15.62 9.03
CA LYS A 31 5.62 -15.84 9.79
C LYS A 31 6.78 -16.03 8.82
N ARG A 32 7.80 -15.19 8.94
CA ARG A 32 9.05 -15.32 8.19
C ARG A 32 9.91 -16.43 8.80
N PHE A 33 10.90 -16.92 8.06
CA PHE A 33 11.78 -18.03 8.44
C PHE A 33 12.51 -17.83 9.79
N ASP A 34 12.72 -16.58 10.20
CA ASP A 34 13.34 -16.19 11.47
C ASP A 34 12.32 -16.06 12.63
N GLY A 35 11.08 -16.47 12.41
CA GLY A 35 9.98 -16.36 13.39
C GLY A 35 9.35 -14.97 13.48
N ALA A 36 9.88 -13.98 12.77
CA ALA A 36 9.34 -12.63 12.75
C ALA A 36 7.94 -12.59 12.13
N THR A 37 7.06 -11.80 12.74
CA THR A 37 5.73 -11.52 12.17
C THR A 37 5.87 -10.44 11.11
N ARG A 38 5.44 -10.73 9.89
CA ARG A 38 5.44 -9.79 8.77
C ARG A 38 4.05 -9.73 8.15
N TYR A 39 3.81 -8.68 7.38
CA TYR A 39 2.59 -8.44 6.64
C TYR A 39 2.97 -8.15 5.19
N ARG A 40 2.30 -8.82 4.27
CA ARG A 40 2.32 -8.46 2.85
C ARG A 40 1.08 -7.65 2.56
N VAL A 41 1.27 -6.40 2.17
CA VAL A 41 0.20 -5.43 1.93
C VAL A 41 0.18 -5.11 0.45
N THR A 42 -0.91 -5.47 -0.23
CA THR A 42 -1.13 -5.03 -1.62
C THR A 42 -1.64 -3.60 -1.59
N CYS A 43 -1.04 -2.76 -2.41
CA CYS A 43 -1.28 -1.31 -2.47
C CYS A 43 -1.58 -0.89 -3.90
N ILE A 44 -2.46 0.09 -4.06
CA ILE A 44 -2.68 0.85 -5.30
C ILE A 44 -2.64 2.32 -4.91
N VAL A 45 -1.92 3.14 -5.67
CA VAL A 45 -1.75 4.57 -5.37
C VAL A 45 -2.38 5.39 -6.49
N GLU A 46 -3.16 6.39 -6.12
CA GLU A 46 -3.64 7.44 -7.02
C GLU A 46 -3.05 8.79 -6.66
N TYR A 47 -2.50 9.46 -7.67
CA TYR A 47 -1.95 10.80 -7.54
C TYR A 47 -2.00 11.53 -8.88
N GLY A 48 -2.40 12.80 -8.87
CA GLY A 48 -2.35 13.68 -10.04
C GLY A 48 -3.16 13.18 -11.25
N GLY A 49 -4.29 12.49 -11.02
CA GLY A 49 -5.11 11.92 -12.09
C GLY A 49 -4.57 10.62 -12.70
N TYR A 50 -3.59 10.00 -12.05
CA TYR A 50 -3.02 8.71 -12.46
C TYR A 50 -3.12 7.69 -11.34
N ARG A 51 -3.23 6.41 -11.70
CA ARG A 51 -3.29 5.25 -10.82
C ARG A 51 -2.13 4.30 -11.11
N SER A 52 -1.48 3.81 -10.06
CA SER A 52 -0.44 2.79 -10.17
C SER A 52 -1.04 1.42 -10.50
N ARG A 53 -0.24 0.54 -11.11
CA ARG A 53 -0.53 -0.91 -11.03
C ARG A 53 -0.49 -1.37 -9.57
N PRO A 54 -1.19 -2.46 -9.20
CA PRO A 54 -1.06 -3.05 -7.88
C PRO A 54 0.39 -3.48 -7.61
N PHE A 55 0.89 -3.17 -6.42
CA PHE A 55 2.19 -3.63 -5.94
C PHE A 55 2.09 -4.10 -4.49
N SER A 56 3.06 -4.88 -4.02
CA SER A 56 3.06 -5.39 -2.65
C SER A 56 4.21 -4.83 -1.84
N LEU A 57 3.91 -4.40 -0.62
CA LEU A 57 4.90 -4.02 0.38
C LEU A 57 4.97 -5.08 1.48
N ASP A 58 6.19 -5.50 1.79
CA ASP A 58 6.46 -6.37 2.94
C ASP A 58 6.87 -5.52 4.13
N VAL A 59 6.14 -5.60 5.25
CA VAL A 59 6.27 -4.71 6.42
C VAL A 59 6.11 -5.47 7.73
N ALA A 60 6.70 -4.99 8.82
CA ALA A 60 6.49 -5.51 10.18
C ALA A 60 5.47 -4.69 10.98
N SER A 61 5.24 -3.43 10.60
CA SER A 61 4.37 -2.51 11.34
C SER A 61 3.67 -1.51 10.42
N LYS A 62 2.65 -0.83 10.97
CA LYS A 62 1.99 0.30 10.30
C LYS A 62 2.95 1.45 10.00
N GLU A 63 3.94 1.67 10.88
CA GLU A 63 4.96 2.71 10.68
C GLU A 63 5.91 2.35 9.52
N GLU A 64 6.37 1.10 9.42
CA GLU A 64 7.18 0.64 8.28
C GLU A 64 6.37 0.72 6.97
N LEU A 65 5.08 0.40 7.02
CA LEU A 65 4.17 0.57 5.87
C LEU A 65 4.10 2.02 5.43
N ARG A 66 3.87 2.94 6.37
CA ARG A 66 3.83 4.38 6.09
C ARG A 66 5.13 4.82 5.42
N GLN A 67 6.28 4.49 6.00
CA GLN A 67 7.58 4.88 5.46
C GLN A 67 7.84 4.35 4.06
N LYS A 68 7.50 3.08 3.79
CA LYS A 68 7.65 2.49 2.46
C LYS A 68 6.67 3.07 1.44
N LEU A 69 5.43 3.32 1.84
CA LEU A 69 4.45 4.00 0.99
C LEU A 69 4.92 5.39 0.57
N ARG A 70 5.51 6.17 1.48
CA ARG A 70 6.08 7.48 1.14
C ARG A 70 7.10 7.41 0.03
N VAL A 71 7.97 6.40 0.05
CA VAL A 71 8.98 6.18 -0.98
C VAL A 71 8.31 5.87 -2.33
N GLU A 72 7.30 5.00 -2.36
CA GLU A 72 6.59 4.67 -3.60
C GLU A 72 5.76 5.84 -4.14
N ILE A 73 5.11 6.63 -3.26
CA ILE A 73 4.40 7.86 -3.62
C ILE A 73 5.39 8.87 -4.22
N ALA A 74 6.53 9.11 -3.57
CA ALA A 74 7.54 10.04 -4.08
C ALA A 74 8.08 9.63 -5.46
N LYS A 75 8.28 8.32 -5.70
CA LYS A 75 8.66 7.80 -7.03
C LYS A 75 7.57 8.08 -8.07
N MET A 76 6.30 7.83 -7.72
CA MET A 76 5.17 8.10 -8.61
C MET A 76 5.04 9.60 -8.91
N GLN A 77 5.14 10.45 -7.90
CA GLN A 77 5.13 11.91 -8.05
C GLN A 77 6.24 12.38 -8.99
N LEU A 78 7.48 11.93 -8.78
CA LEU A 78 8.60 12.26 -9.64
C LEU A 78 8.39 11.80 -11.08
N ALA A 79 7.87 10.59 -11.28
CA ALA A 79 7.57 10.05 -12.60
C ALA A 79 6.50 10.89 -13.33
N ILE A 80 5.44 11.30 -12.63
CA ILE A 80 4.39 12.15 -13.21
C ILE A 80 4.92 13.54 -13.53
N ILE A 81 5.65 14.18 -12.61
CA ILE A 81 6.21 15.52 -12.80
C ILE A 81 7.22 15.56 -13.96
N SER A 82 7.99 14.49 -14.15
CA SER A 82 8.93 14.35 -15.27
C SER A 82 8.28 13.97 -16.61
N GLY A 83 6.95 13.81 -16.65
CA GLY A 83 6.21 13.42 -17.85
C GLY A 83 6.26 11.92 -18.17
N TYR A 84 6.86 11.11 -17.30
CA TYR A 84 6.97 9.67 -17.46
C TYR A 84 5.73 8.93 -16.93
N THR A 85 4.58 9.18 -17.57
CA THR A 85 3.28 8.66 -17.12
C THR A 85 2.90 7.30 -17.70
N MET A 86 3.70 6.75 -18.61
CA MET A 86 3.41 5.50 -19.32
C MET A 86 3.31 4.25 -18.42
N LEU A 87 3.80 4.34 -17.18
CA LEU A 87 3.70 3.28 -16.18
C LEU A 87 2.37 3.28 -15.41
N PHE A 88 1.54 4.31 -15.59
CA PHE A 88 0.34 4.55 -14.81
C PHE A 88 -0.91 4.59 -15.70
N GLU A 89 -2.03 4.18 -15.12
CA GLU A 89 -3.34 4.26 -15.76
C GLU A 89 -3.95 5.63 -15.48
N LYS A 90 -4.54 6.29 -16.48
CA LYS A 90 -5.21 7.57 -16.27
C LYS A 90 -6.54 7.33 -15.56
N VAL A 91 -6.78 8.05 -14.47
CA VAL A 91 -8.06 8.07 -13.76
C VAL A 91 -8.97 9.07 -14.48
N GLY A 92 -10.16 8.61 -14.87
CA GLY A 92 -11.13 9.37 -15.67
C GLY A 92 -11.72 10.58 -14.96
#